data_AF-A0ABD0ZI25-F1
#
_entry.id   AF-A0ABD0ZI25-F1
#
_cell.length_a   1.000
_cell.length_b   1.000
_cell.length_c   1.000
_cell.angle_alpha   90.00
_cell.angle_beta   90.00
_cell.angle_gamma   90.00
#
_symmetry.space_group_name_H-M   'P 1'
#
loop_
_entity.id
_entity.type
_entity.pdbx_description
1 polymer ?
#
loop_
_entity_poly.entity_id
_entity_poly.type
_entity_poly.pdbx_seq_one_letter_code
_entity_poly.pdbx_strand_id
1 'polypeptide(L)'
;MLNLTFKPSLYSLAFVNGIEIVSMPDLFYSKGGFDNKIINVGSVAEFEIDNSTAFETIHRRNVGGEMVSDVRDSGMFRWWYPDEDFQMKGVVVSIPQAKIKYTDKTPAYVAPEDVYATSRSMGLTNEYLRHNLEMNMTWYFTVDVGYTYLVRLHFFETSLEVNGTH
;
A
#
# COMPACT_ATOMS: atom_id res chain seq x y z
N MET A 1 4.51 1.09 28.52
CA MET A 1 5.22 2.40 28.56
C MET A 1 6.07 2.49 27.31
N LEU A 2 5.99 3.60 26.57
CA LEU A 2 6.81 3.84 25.37
C LEU A 2 8.05 4.65 25.79
N ASN A 3 9.25 4.13 25.52
CA ASN A 3 10.52 4.82 25.78
C ASN A 3 11.16 5.20 24.45
N LEU A 4 11.37 6.50 24.23
CA LEU A 4 12.04 7.04 23.05
C LEU A 4 13.36 7.68 23.47
N THR A 5 14.47 7.19 22.93
CA THR A 5 15.83 7.61 23.31
C THR A 5 16.61 8.06 22.07
N PHE A 6 17.09 9.30 22.08
CA PHE A 6 18.00 9.82 21.06
C PHE A 6 19.44 9.74 21.59
N LYS A 7 20.31 9.02 20.88
CA LYS A 7 21.72 8.84 21.27
C LYS A 7 22.63 9.24 20.12
N PRO A 8 23.21 10.45 20.14
CA PRO A 8 24.13 10.87 19.09
C PRO A 8 25.44 10.06 19.16
N SER A 9 26.13 9.99 18.02
CA SER A 9 27.52 9.53 17.94
C SER A 9 28.45 10.48 18.69
N LEU A 10 29.67 10.01 18.98
CA LEU A 10 30.71 10.83 19.62
C LEU A 10 30.92 12.12 18.80
N TYR A 11 30.99 13.26 19.50
CA TYR A 11 31.15 14.59 18.91
C TYR A 11 30.03 15.02 17.93
N SER A 12 28.85 14.43 18.01
CA SER A 12 27.68 14.77 17.19
C SER A 12 26.50 15.27 18.04
N LEU A 13 25.55 15.94 17.40
CA LEU A 13 24.28 16.37 18.00
C LEU A 13 23.11 15.58 17.42
N ALA A 14 22.08 15.35 18.22
CA ALA A 14 20.79 14.84 17.77
C ALA A 14 19.73 15.91 18.00
N PHE A 15 18.83 16.10 17.02
CA PHE A 15 17.69 17.01 17.14
C PHE A 15 16.45 16.38 16.52
N VAL A 16 15.29 16.79 17.02
CA VAL A 16 13.98 16.37 16.51
C VAL A 16 13.06 17.60 16.53
N ASN A 17 12.36 17.85 15.43
CA ASN A 17 11.45 19.00 15.31
C ASN A 17 10.04 18.68 15.83
N GLY A 18 9.60 17.44 15.65
CA GLY A 18 8.28 16.98 16.05
C GLY A 18 8.24 15.46 16.13
N ILE A 19 7.39 14.94 17.02
CA ILE A 19 7.12 13.52 17.18
C ILE A 19 5.61 13.36 17.14
N GLU A 20 5.14 12.44 16.32
CA GLU A 20 3.75 12.06 16.23
C GLU A 20 3.59 10.62 16.72
N ILE A 21 2.63 10.41 17.62
CA ILE A 21 2.28 9.09 18.16
C ILE A 21 0.79 8.92 17.95
N VAL A 22 0.43 8.06 17.01
CA VAL A 22 -0.95 7.80 16.60
C VAL A 22 -1.31 6.36 16.94
N SER A 23 -2.47 6.16 17.55
CA SER A 23 -3.02 4.82 17.76
C SER A 23 -3.41 4.21 16.42
N MET A 24 -3.05 2.96 16.21
CA MET A 24 -3.42 2.19 15.03
C MET A 24 -4.15 0.90 15.44
N PRO A 25 -5.03 0.35 14.58
CA PRO A 25 -5.68 -0.91 14.86
C PRO A 25 -4.67 -2.06 15.00
N ASP A 26 -4.95 -2.99 15.92
CA ASP A 26 -4.14 -4.19 16.06
C ASP A 26 -4.10 -4.99 14.77
N LEU A 27 -2.94 -5.62 14.54
CA LEU A 27 -2.69 -6.49 13.38
C LEU A 27 -2.95 -5.77 12.05
N PHE A 28 -2.82 -4.44 11.99
CA PHE A 28 -3.12 -3.66 10.79
C PHE A 28 -2.44 -4.21 9.53
N TYR A 29 -1.18 -4.66 9.64
CA TYR A 29 -0.38 -5.18 8.52
C TYR A 29 -0.63 -6.66 8.17
N SER A 30 -1.35 -7.39 9.01
CA SER A 30 -1.70 -8.80 8.81
C SER A 30 -3.22 -9.07 8.70
N LYS A 31 -4.08 -8.10 9.04
CA LYS A 31 -5.52 -8.13 8.77
C LYS A 31 -5.76 -8.21 7.26
N GLY A 32 -6.74 -9.02 6.84
CA GLY A 32 -7.10 -9.21 5.43
C GLY A 32 -6.96 -10.65 4.91
N GLY A 33 -6.75 -11.65 5.78
CA GLY A 33 -6.82 -13.07 5.41
C GLY A 33 -5.53 -13.87 5.56
N PHE A 34 -4.52 -13.33 6.24
CA PHE A 34 -3.23 -13.98 6.40
C PHE A 34 -3.02 -14.60 7.79
N ASP A 35 -3.93 -14.41 8.75
CA ASP A 35 -3.81 -14.93 10.13
C ASP A 35 -2.41 -14.71 10.74
N ASN A 36 -1.84 -13.52 10.50
CA ASN A 36 -0.48 -13.11 10.89
C ASN A 36 0.67 -13.82 10.17
N LYS A 37 0.40 -14.60 9.12
CA LYS A 37 1.41 -15.34 8.37
C LYS A 37 1.43 -14.98 6.89
N ILE A 38 2.60 -14.62 6.39
CA ILE A 38 2.80 -14.22 5.00
C ILE A 38 3.81 -15.15 4.35
N ILE A 39 3.61 -15.50 3.08
CA ILE A 39 4.55 -16.32 2.32
C ILE A 39 5.60 -15.42 1.69
N ASN A 40 6.88 -15.74 1.90
CA ASN A 40 7.97 -15.03 1.24
C ASN A 40 7.96 -15.28 -0.27
N VAL A 41 8.12 -14.21 -1.05
CA VAL A 41 8.16 -14.30 -2.51
C VAL A 41 9.28 -15.26 -2.95
N GLY A 42 8.94 -16.23 -3.81
CA GLY A 42 9.88 -17.23 -4.31
C GLY A 42 10.23 -18.33 -3.29
N SER A 43 9.50 -18.43 -2.17
CA SER A 43 9.67 -19.44 -1.14
C SER A 43 8.33 -20.05 -0.73
N VAL A 44 8.38 -21.18 -0.03
CA VAL A 44 7.23 -21.77 0.68
C VAL A 44 7.27 -21.49 2.18
N ALA A 45 8.33 -20.81 2.65
CA ALA A 45 8.47 -20.47 4.05
C ALA A 45 7.50 -19.33 4.43
N GLU A 46 6.76 -19.58 5.51
CA GLU A 46 5.93 -18.58 6.17
C GLU A 46 6.79 -17.64 7.01
N PHE A 47 6.44 -16.36 7.00
CA PHE A 47 6.92 -15.33 7.91
C PHE A 47 5.76 -14.94 8.82
N GLU A 48 5.95 -15.10 10.12
CA GLU A 48 4.96 -14.73 11.13
C GLU A 48 5.18 -13.28 11.59
N ILE A 49 4.14 -12.47 11.48
CA ILE A 49 4.07 -11.12 12.01
C ILE A 49 3.52 -11.20 13.42
N ASP A 50 4.42 -11.12 14.39
CA ASP A 50 4.08 -11.15 15.80
C ASP A 50 4.29 -9.78 16.49
N ASN A 51 4.11 -9.74 17.80
CA ASN A 51 4.28 -8.52 18.60
C ASN A 51 5.73 -8.02 18.70
N SER A 52 6.71 -8.80 18.22
CA SER A 52 8.12 -8.40 18.16
C SER A 52 8.50 -7.81 16.80
N THR A 53 7.59 -7.92 15.81
CA THR A 53 7.81 -7.43 14.45
C THR A 53 7.48 -5.94 14.36
N ALA A 54 8.50 -5.13 14.07
CA ALA A 54 8.33 -3.69 13.80
C ALA A 54 8.41 -3.40 12.30
N PHE A 55 7.60 -2.45 11.83
CA PHE A 55 7.60 -2.02 10.43
C PHE A 55 8.02 -0.57 10.29
N GLU A 56 8.82 -0.29 9.28
CA GLU A 56 9.07 1.04 8.75
C GLU A 56 8.36 1.19 7.41
N THR A 57 7.57 2.26 7.24
CA THR A 57 6.94 2.53 5.95
C THR A 57 7.96 3.19 5.02
N ILE A 58 8.44 2.46 4.02
CA ILE A 58 9.35 3.00 2.99
C ILE A 58 8.57 3.71 1.88
N HIS A 59 7.49 3.09 1.40
CA HIS A 59 6.64 3.64 0.36
C HIS A 59 5.17 3.40 0.65
N ARG A 60 4.35 4.40 0.31
CA ARG A 60 2.88 4.33 0.30
C ARG A 60 2.39 5.07 -0.94
N ARG A 61 1.65 4.39 -1.80
CA ARG A 61 1.26 4.89 -3.12
C ARG A 61 -0.25 4.83 -3.34
N ASN A 62 -0.81 5.90 -3.90
CA ASN A 62 -2.12 5.92 -4.51
C ASN A 62 -1.96 5.68 -6.02
N VAL A 63 -2.24 4.45 -6.45
CA VAL A 63 -1.95 4.02 -7.83
C VAL A 63 -2.98 4.59 -8.79
N GLY A 64 -2.53 5.35 -9.78
CA GLY A 64 -3.38 6.06 -10.74
C GLY A 64 -4.14 7.25 -10.16
N GLY A 65 -3.84 7.64 -8.92
CA GLY A 65 -4.55 8.70 -8.22
C GLY A 65 -3.64 9.80 -7.72
N GLU A 66 -4.28 10.89 -7.30
CA GLU A 66 -3.63 12.06 -6.74
C GLU A 66 -3.14 11.82 -5.30
N MET A 67 -2.35 12.76 -4.79
CA MET A 67 -1.93 12.76 -3.38
C MET A 67 -3.14 12.79 -2.44
N VAL A 68 -3.16 11.90 -1.45
CA VAL A 68 -4.10 11.94 -0.32
C VAL A 68 -3.34 12.39 0.92
N SER A 69 -3.79 13.50 1.50
CA SER A 69 -3.21 14.06 2.72
C SER A 69 -3.62 13.27 3.95
N ASP A 70 -2.84 13.41 5.02
CA ASP A 70 -3.14 12.89 6.35
C ASP A 70 -4.57 13.17 6.84
N VAL A 71 -5.09 14.38 6.64
CA VAL A 71 -6.45 14.77 7.05
C VAL A 71 -7.55 14.11 6.21
N ARG A 72 -7.20 13.60 5.01
CA ARG A 72 -8.11 12.84 4.14
C ARG A 72 -7.87 11.33 4.25
N ASP A 73 -6.91 10.90 5.07
CA ASP A 73 -6.74 9.49 5.39
C ASP A 73 -7.90 8.98 6.23
N SER A 74 -8.00 7.65 6.33
CA SER A 74 -9.02 6.96 7.09
C SER A 74 -8.69 6.86 8.59
N GLY A 75 -8.22 7.95 9.19
CA GLY A 75 -8.02 8.11 10.64
C GLY A 75 -6.64 7.77 11.21
N MET A 76 -5.65 7.45 10.38
CA MET A 76 -4.26 7.18 10.82
C MET A 76 -3.25 8.25 10.36
N PHE A 77 -3.72 9.37 9.80
CA PHE A 77 -2.90 10.49 9.37
C PHE A 77 -1.80 10.10 8.36
N ARG A 78 -2.08 9.09 7.51
CA ARG A 78 -1.12 8.60 6.52
C ARG A 78 -1.19 9.42 5.23
N TRP A 79 -0.03 9.78 4.70
CA TRP A 79 0.09 10.32 3.35
C TRP A 79 0.13 9.21 2.29
N TRP A 80 -0.64 9.36 1.22
CA TRP A 80 -0.58 8.51 0.04
C TRP A 80 -0.12 9.33 -1.15
N TYR A 81 0.99 8.93 -1.77
CA TYR A 81 1.63 9.67 -2.87
C TYR A 81 1.25 9.08 -4.22
N PRO A 82 1.14 9.87 -5.30
CA PRO A 82 0.97 9.34 -6.65
C PRO A 82 2.06 8.33 -7.02
N ASP A 83 1.75 7.42 -7.95
CA ASP A 83 2.68 6.38 -8.42
C ASP A 83 3.49 6.78 -9.67
N GLU A 84 3.23 7.97 -10.24
CA GLU A 84 3.73 8.41 -11.55
C GLU A 84 5.27 8.40 -11.65
N ASP A 85 5.97 8.86 -10.62
CA ASP A 85 7.43 8.91 -10.61
C ASP A 85 8.11 7.52 -10.60
N PHE A 86 7.34 6.46 -10.34
CA PHE A 86 7.88 5.12 -10.11
C PHE A 86 7.49 4.12 -11.20
N GLN A 87 6.75 4.56 -12.22
CA GLN A 87 6.02 3.69 -13.14
C GLN A 87 6.43 3.93 -14.59
N MET A 88 6.51 2.85 -15.40
CA MET A 88 6.95 2.97 -16.80
C MET A 88 5.83 2.99 -17.85
N LYS A 89 4.72 2.27 -17.65
CA LYS A 89 3.64 2.09 -18.66
C LYS A 89 2.30 1.77 -18.02
N GLY A 90 1.20 2.33 -18.50
CA GLY A 90 -0.16 2.04 -18.01
C GLY A 90 -1.13 3.21 -18.18
N VAL A 91 -2.42 2.89 -18.18
CA VAL A 91 -3.55 3.81 -18.31
C VAL A 91 -4.23 3.95 -16.95
N VAL A 92 -4.47 5.19 -16.55
CA VAL A 92 -5.24 5.49 -15.33
C VAL A 92 -6.71 5.16 -15.56
N VAL A 93 -7.30 4.44 -14.61
CA VAL A 93 -8.73 4.19 -14.54
C VAL A 93 -9.25 4.90 -13.30
N SER A 94 -10.29 5.71 -13.47
CA SER A 94 -10.91 6.45 -12.37
C SER A 94 -12.40 6.14 -12.31
N ILE A 95 -12.87 5.86 -11.10
CA ILE A 95 -14.23 5.42 -10.80
C ILE A 95 -14.73 6.28 -9.64
N PRO A 96 -15.02 7.56 -9.94
CA PRO A 96 -15.55 8.45 -8.93
C PRO A 96 -16.87 7.85 -8.41
N GLN A 97 -16.98 7.68 -7.09
CA GLN A 97 -18.12 7.05 -6.39
C GLN A 97 -18.12 5.50 -6.37
N ALA A 98 -16.93 4.89 -6.31
CA ALA A 98 -16.78 3.49 -5.93
C ALA A 98 -17.60 3.12 -4.67
N LYS A 99 -18.58 2.24 -4.81
CA LYS A 99 -19.38 1.74 -3.67
C LYS A 99 -18.67 0.57 -3.01
N ILE A 100 -17.71 0.89 -2.14
CA ILE A 100 -16.89 -0.12 -1.47
C ILE A 100 -17.70 -0.80 -0.36
N LYS A 101 -17.77 -2.13 -0.41
CA LYS A 101 -18.36 -2.95 0.65
C LYS A 101 -17.26 -3.44 1.58
N TYR A 102 -17.04 -2.72 2.67
CA TYR A 102 -16.09 -3.12 3.70
C TYR A 102 -16.59 -4.33 4.51
N THR A 103 -15.66 -5.11 5.04
CA THR A 103 -15.94 -6.28 5.90
C THR A 103 -15.09 -6.20 7.16
N ASP A 104 -15.32 -7.07 8.14
CA ASP A 104 -14.46 -7.16 9.33
C ASP A 104 -13.01 -7.51 8.98
N LYS A 105 -12.80 -8.24 7.88
CA LYS A 105 -11.47 -8.58 7.35
C LYS A 105 -10.85 -7.43 6.56
N THR A 106 -11.67 -6.58 5.95
CA THR A 106 -11.26 -5.41 5.15
C THR A 106 -12.03 -4.16 5.61
N PRO A 107 -11.70 -3.62 6.78
CA PRO A 107 -12.38 -2.45 7.33
C PRO A 107 -11.98 -1.15 6.61
N ALA A 108 -12.81 -0.13 6.71
CA ALA A 108 -12.63 1.15 6.00
C ALA A 108 -11.30 1.86 6.29
N TYR A 109 -10.71 1.62 7.46
CA TYR A 109 -9.43 2.22 7.83
C TYR A 109 -8.22 1.63 7.07
N VAL A 110 -8.38 0.54 6.31
CA VAL A 110 -7.28 -0.11 5.58
C VAL A 110 -6.62 0.86 4.58
N ALA A 111 -7.43 1.60 3.83
CA ALA A 111 -7.02 2.71 2.97
C ALA A 111 -8.24 3.61 2.71
N PRO A 112 -8.03 4.92 2.48
CA PRO A 112 -9.12 5.84 2.16
C PRO A 112 -9.77 5.46 0.82
N GLU A 113 -11.04 5.85 0.62
CA GLU A 113 -11.80 5.55 -0.60
C GLU A 113 -11.08 6.05 -1.86
N ASP A 114 -10.38 7.19 -1.76
CA ASP A 114 -9.56 7.77 -2.82
C ASP A 114 -8.54 6.78 -3.42
N VAL A 115 -8.02 5.83 -2.62
CA VAL A 115 -7.07 4.80 -3.06
C VAL A 115 -7.73 3.72 -3.92
N TYR A 116 -9.02 3.47 -3.69
CA TYR A 116 -9.80 2.46 -4.41
C TYR A 116 -10.62 3.07 -5.56
N ALA A 117 -10.79 4.40 -5.57
CA ALA A 117 -11.45 5.13 -6.64
C ALA A 117 -10.59 5.25 -7.89
N THR A 118 -9.29 4.97 -7.80
CA THR A 118 -8.36 4.97 -8.93
C THR A 118 -7.58 3.67 -9.00
N SER A 119 -7.19 3.30 -10.21
CA SER A 119 -6.27 2.21 -10.45
C SER A 119 -5.46 2.46 -11.72
N ARG A 120 -4.50 1.58 -11.98
CA ARG A 120 -3.74 1.58 -13.21
C ARG A 120 -3.87 0.23 -13.89
N SER A 121 -4.20 0.26 -15.18
CA SER A 121 -4.31 -0.93 -16.01
C SER A 121 -3.40 -0.81 -17.23
N MET A 122 -3.17 -1.90 -17.94
CA MET A 122 -2.42 -1.85 -19.21
C MET A 122 -3.27 -1.33 -20.39
N GLY A 123 -4.53 -0.95 -20.14
CA GLY A 123 -5.48 -0.54 -21.16
C GLY A 123 -6.40 -1.69 -21.61
N LEU A 124 -7.65 -1.33 -21.96
CA LEU A 124 -8.72 -2.27 -22.29
C LEU A 124 -9.14 -2.24 -23.77
N THR A 125 -8.51 -1.42 -24.62
CA THR A 125 -8.84 -1.40 -26.04
C THR A 125 -8.26 -2.62 -26.76
N ASN A 126 -8.87 -3.04 -27.86
CA ASN A 126 -8.38 -4.16 -28.69
C ASN A 126 -6.92 -4.00 -29.12
N GLU A 127 -6.44 -2.76 -29.27
CA GLU A 127 -5.04 -2.45 -29.54
C GLU A 127 -4.16 -2.78 -28.33
N TYR A 128 -4.53 -2.36 -27.12
CA TYR A 128 -3.79 -2.69 -25.90
C TYR A 128 -3.85 -4.18 -25.56
N LEU A 129 -4.99 -4.86 -25.73
CA LEU A 129 -5.14 -6.27 -25.38
C LEU A 129 -4.14 -7.20 -26.09
N ARG A 130 -3.77 -6.90 -27.34
CA ARG A 130 -2.74 -7.65 -28.07
C ARG A 130 -1.33 -7.44 -27.48
N HIS A 131 -1.03 -6.22 -27.04
CA HIS A 131 0.28 -5.87 -26.47
C HIS A 131 0.40 -6.16 -24.96
N ASN A 132 -0.72 -6.32 -24.25
CA ASN A 132 -0.74 -6.65 -22.82
C ASN A 132 -0.09 -8.02 -22.54
N LEU A 133 -0.12 -8.94 -23.50
CA LEU A 133 0.55 -10.24 -23.40
C LEU A 133 2.06 -10.15 -23.57
N GLU A 134 2.56 -9.04 -24.12
CA GLU A 134 3.97 -8.84 -24.47
C GLU A 134 4.66 -7.82 -23.54
N MET A 135 3.91 -7.18 -22.64
CA MET A 135 4.41 -6.12 -21.79
C MET A 135 4.04 -6.32 -20.32
N ASN A 136 5.00 -6.04 -19.45
CA ASN A 136 4.75 -5.94 -18.03
C ASN A 136 4.49 -4.48 -17.64
N MET A 137 3.53 -4.29 -16.76
CA MET A 137 3.37 -3.05 -16.01
C MET A 137 4.27 -3.11 -14.78
N THR A 138 5.26 -2.23 -14.71
CA THR A 138 6.35 -2.30 -13.73
C THR A 138 6.43 -1.01 -12.93
N TRP A 139 6.61 -1.18 -11.61
CA TRP A 139 7.02 -0.15 -10.69
C TRP A 139 8.39 -0.47 -10.12
N TYR A 140 9.23 0.55 -9.98
CA TYR A 140 10.55 0.42 -9.35
C TYR A 140 10.56 1.15 -8.02
N PHE A 141 11.11 0.52 -6.99
CA PHE A 141 11.21 1.11 -5.66
C PHE A 141 12.63 0.94 -5.14
N THR A 142 13.24 2.05 -4.70
CA THR A 142 14.55 2.03 -4.04
C THR A 142 14.38 1.62 -2.59
N VAL A 143 15.10 0.58 -2.17
CA VAL A 143 15.04 0.04 -0.81
C VAL A 143 16.45 -0.22 -0.27
N ASP A 144 16.56 -0.33 1.04
CA ASP A 144 17.82 -0.70 1.70
C ASP A 144 18.18 -2.17 1.50
N VAL A 145 19.47 -2.47 1.55
CA VAL A 145 19.95 -3.85 1.44
C VAL A 145 19.99 -4.49 2.83
N GLY A 146 19.61 -5.76 2.92
CA GLY A 146 19.75 -6.57 4.15
C GLY A 146 18.49 -6.70 5.00
N TYR A 147 17.35 -6.21 4.52
CA TYR A 147 16.05 -6.32 5.21
C TYR A 147 15.04 -7.15 4.42
N THR A 148 14.00 -7.60 5.10
CA THR A 148 12.80 -8.22 4.50
C THR A 148 11.72 -7.17 4.31
N TYR A 149 11.07 -7.17 3.14
CA TYR A 149 10.07 -6.17 2.77
C TYR A 149 8.67 -6.77 2.68
N LEU A 150 7.72 -6.13 3.38
CA LEU A 150 6.30 -6.41 3.21
C LEU A 150 5.74 -5.54 2.09
N VAL A 151 5.24 -6.17 1.03
CA VAL A 151 4.51 -5.50 -0.05
C VAL A 151 3.02 -5.74 0.12
N ARG A 152 2.27 -4.68 0.43
CA ARG A 152 0.80 -4.70 0.50
C ARG A 152 0.22 -4.05 -0.76
N LEU A 153 -0.54 -4.83 -1.52
CA LEU A 153 -1.24 -4.37 -2.71
C LEU A 153 -2.72 -4.15 -2.40
N HIS A 154 -3.27 -3.03 -2.87
CA HIS A 154 -4.68 -2.67 -2.71
C HIS A 154 -5.38 -2.86 -4.05
N PHE A 155 -6.47 -3.62 -4.05
CA PHE A 155 -7.26 -3.88 -5.24
C PHE A 155 -8.74 -3.61 -4.95
N PHE A 156 -9.44 -3.08 -5.95
CA PHE A 156 -10.89 -2.96 -5.98
C PHE A 156 -11.35 -3.11 -7.43
N GLU A 157 -12.17 -4.12 -7.70
CA GLU A 157 -12.68 -4.42 -9.03
C GLU A 157 -14.13 -3.95 -9.17
N THR A 158 -14.42 -3.34 -10.31
CA THR A 158 -15.71 -2.71 -10.61
C THR A 158 -16.19 -2.98 -12.03
N SER A 159 -15.34 -3.52 -12.90
CA SER A 159 -15.72 -3.90 -14.25
C SER A 159 -16.75 -5.03 -14.21
N LEU A 160 -17.83 -4.85 -14.97
CA LEU A 160 -18.91 -5.83 -15.07
C LEU A 160 -18.44 -7.12 -15.77
N GLU A 161 -17.42 -7.02 -16.63
CA GLU A 161 -16.87 -8.14 -17.41
C GLU A 161 -16.18 -9.20 -16.55
N VAL A 162 -15.62 -8.82 -15.40
CA VAL A 162 -14.95 -9.75 -14.47
C VAL A 162 -15.92 -10.28 -13.40
N ASN A 163 -16.95 -9.51 -13.05
CA ASN A 163 -17.89 -9.86 -11.98
C ASN A 163 -18.96 -10.90 -12.36
N GLY A 164 -18.95 -11.42 -13.60
CA GLY A 164 -19.69 -12.62 -13.99
C GLY A 164 -21.21 -12.52 -13.94
N THR A 165 -21.78 -11.32 -13.82
CA THR A 165 -23.23 -11.12 -13.92
C THR A 165 -23.62 -10.83 -15.37
N HIS A 166 -23.94 -11.89 -16.11
CA HIS A 166 -24.85 -11.82 -17.25
C HIS A 166 -26.29 -11.61 -16.79
#